data_AF-A0A6S6PEI4-F1
#
_entry.id   AF-A0A6S6PEI4-F1
#
_cell.length_a   1.000
_cell.length_b   1.000
_cell.length_c   1.000
_cell.angle_alpha   90.00
_cell.angle_beta   90.00
_cell.angle_gamma   90.00
#
_symmetry.space_group_name_H-M   'P 1'
#
loop_
_entity.id
_entity.type
_entity.pdbx_description
1 polymer ?
#
loop_
_entity_poly.entity_id
_entity_poly.type
_entity_poly.pdbx_seq_one_letter_code
_entity_poly.pdbx_strand_id
1 'polypeptide(L)' 'MDEVWEVVVADLYDRGNPSNGASERTLVQGPEGEARRVFADRVADASEHGHQYVKLRCNGKDVESWPQATGWTV' A
#
# COMPACT_ATOMS: atom_id res chain seq x y z
N MET A 1 14.96 12.44 -15.32
CA MET A 1 13.73 12.66 -14.57
C MET A 1 13.76 11.66 -13.46
N ASP A 2 13.98 12.12 -12.23
CA ASP A 2 13.99 11.25 -11.05
C ASP A 2 12.64 10.54 -10.93
N GLU A 3 12.68 9.23 -10.78
CA GLU A 3 11.49 8.42 -10.57
C GLU A 3 10.98 8.68 -9.16
N VAL A 4 9.81 9.30 -9.03
CA VAL A 4 9.20 9.56 -7.73
C VAL A 4 8.42 8.33 -7.30
N TRP A 5 8.84 7.70 -6.22
CA TRP A 5 8.18 6.53 -5.67
C TRP A 5 7.34 6.90 -4.45
N GLU A 6 6.14 6.35 -4.39
CA GLU A 6 5.15 6.65 -3.37
C GLU A 6 4.61 5.36 -2.75
N VAL A 7 4.59 5.29 -1.42
CA VAL A 7 3.92 4.17 -0.73
C VAL A 7 2.59 4.67 -0.20
N VAL A 8 1.51 4.05 -0.66
CA VAL A 8 0.15 4.34 -0.22
C VAL A 8 -0.34 3.16 0.61
N VAL A 9 -0.83 3.42 1.82
CA VAL A 9 -1.53 2.41 2.62
C VAL A 9 -2.99 2.76 2.70
N ALA A 10 -3.83 1.74 2.77
CA ALA A 10 -5.23 1.90 3.06
C ALA A 10 -5.59 1.19 4.35
N ASP A 11 -6.04 2.00 5.30
CA ASP A 11 -6.57 1.53 6.56
C ASP A 11 -8.10 1.52 6.50
N LEU A 12 -8.72 0.46 7.03
CA LEU A 12 -10.17 0.38 7.17
C LEU A 12 -10.57 1.34 8.27
N TYR A 13 -11.23 2.44 7.90
CA TYR A 13 -11.72 3.42 8.87
C TYR A 13 -12.64 2.76 9.92
N ASP A 14 -13.37 1.71 9.51
CA ASP A 14 -14.17 0.90 10.40
C ASP A 14 -14.14 -0.58 9.97
N ARG A 15 -13.49 -1.44 10.76
CA ARG A 15 -13.43 -2.89 10.51
C ARG A 15 -14.81 -3.56 10.51
N GLY A 16 -15.82 -2.93 11.11
CA GLY A 16 -17.18 -3.44 11.19
C GLY A 16 -18.08 -3.04 10.02
N ASN A 17 -17.67 -2.03 9.22
CA ASN A 17 -18.49 -1.52 8.12
C ASN A 17 -17.65 -1.24 6.86
N PRO A 18 -17.53 -2.20 5.93
CA PRO A 18 -16.78 -2.04 4.68
C PRO A 18 -17.34 -0.96 3.74
N SER A 19 -18.53 -0.41 4.02
CA SER A 19 -19.11 0.71 3.25
C SER A 19 -18.58 2.09 3.66
N ASN A 20 -17.85 2.20 4.78
CA ASN A 20 -17.28 3.49 5.22
C ASN A 20 -16.07 3.96 4.40
N GLY A 21 -15.61 3.13 3.47
CA GLY A 21 -14.48 3.45 2.61
C GLY A 21 -13.14 3.23 3.30
N ALA A 22 -12.12 2.97 2.49
CA ALA A 22 -10.74 2.88 2.94
C ALA A 22 -10.09 4.26 2.84
N SER A 23 -9.42 4.72 3.89
CA SER A 23 -8.61 5.94 3.79
C SER A 23 -7.25 5.59 3.23
N GLU A 24 -7.04 5.91 1.95
CA GLU A 24 -5.71 5.86 1.34
C GLU A 24 -4.86 7.02 1.88
N ARG A 25 -3.70 6.69 2.46
CA ARG A 25 -2.71 7.65 2.93
C ARG A 25 -1.36 7.35 2.30
N THR A 26 -0.76 8.34 1.65
CA THR A 26 0.64 8.29 1.23
C THR A 26 1.53 8.42 2.47
N LEU A 27 2.36 7.40 2.73
CA LEU A 27 3.29 7.38 3.85
C LEU A 27 4.64 7.98 3.52
N VAL A 28 5.12 7.72 2.30
CA VAL A 28 6.41 8.22 1.82
C VAL A 28 6.28 8.59 0.36
N GLN A 29 6.99 9.64 -0.03
CA GLN A 29 7.19 10.06 -1.41
C GLN A 29 8.67 10.39 -1.55
N GLY A 30 9.40 9.65 -2.39
CA GLY A 30 10.85 9.76 -2.44
C GLY A 30 11.51 8.82 -3.45
N PRO A 31 12.82 8.58 -3.34
CA PRO A 31 13.53 7.69 -4.25
C PRO A 31 13.13 6.22 -4.00
N GLU A 32 13.30 5.37 -5.02
CA GLU A 32 12.94 3.95 -4.98
C GLU A 32 13.43 3.26 -3.71
N GLY A 33 14.71 3.41 -3.37
CA GLY A 33 15.31 2.70 -2.25
C GLY A 33 14.68 3.02 -0.90
N GLU A 34 14.09 4.20 -0.73
CA GLU A 34 13.35 4.54 0.48
C GLU A 34 11.92 3.97 0.42
N ALA A 35 11.22 4.20 -0.69
CA ALA A 35 9.87 3.70 -0.88
C ALA A 35 9.77 2.16 -0.79
N ARG A 36 10.72 1.44 -1.38
CA ARG A 36 10.76 -0.03 -1.35
C ARG A 36 10.98 -0.58 0.06
N ARG A 37 11.80 0.10 0.88
CA ARG A 37 12.01 -0.26 2.29
C ARG A 37 10.74 -0.02 3.10
N VAL A 38 10.11 1.15 2.94
CA VAL A 38 8.85 1.48 3.64
C VAL A 38 7.72 0.55 3.21
N PHE A 39 7.66 0.17 1.93
CA PHE A 39 6.68 -0.79 1.43
C PHE A 39 6.83 -2.15 2.12
N ALA A 40 8.05 -2.72 2.14
CA ALA A 40 8.30 -4.00 2.79
C ALA A 40 8.00 -3.97 4.31
N ASP A 41 8.40 -2.89 4.98
CA ASP A 41 8.09 -2.65 6.39
C ASP A 41 6.57 -2.59 6.63
N ARG A 42 5.83 -1.87 5.77
CA ARG A 42 4.37 -1.80 5.88
C ARG A 42 3.64 -3.06 5.51
N VAL A 43 4.18 -3.87 4.61
CA VAL A 43 3.61 -5.19 4.32
C VAL A 43 3.73 -6.12 5.53
N ALA A 44 4.87 -6.07 6.25
CA ALA A 44 5.04 -6.81 7.50
C ALA A 44 4.06 -6.31 8.58
N ASP A 45 4.03 -5.00 8.81
CA ASP A 45 3.09 -4.36 9.76
C ASP A 45 1.63 -4.60 9.37
N ALA A 46 1.28 -4.62 8.08
CA ALA A 46 -0.06 -4.94 7.59
C ALA A 46 -0.48 -6.37 7.87
N SER A 47 0.47 -7.31 7.78
CA SER A 47 0.22 -8.72 8.09
C SER A 47 -0.04 -8.93 9.59
N GLU A 48 0.57 -8.10 10.46
CA GLU A 48 0.43 -8.20 11.91
C GLU A 48 -0.72 -7.36 12.49
N HIS A 49 -0.85 -6.12 12.02
CA HIS A 49 -1.83 -5.15 12.51
C HIS A 49 -3.07 -5.01 11.64
N GLY A 50 -3.10 -5.61 10.44
CA GLY A 50 -4.28 -5.72 9.59
C GLY A 50 -4.65 -4.46 8.80
N HIS A 51 -3.68 -3.89 8.08
CA HIS A 51 -3.97 -2.91 7.02
C HIS A 51 -4.73 -3.61 5.88
N GLN A 52 -5.61 -2.88 5.20
CA GLN A 52 -6.44 -3.48 4.15
C GLN A 52 -5.64 -3.73 2.86
N TYR A 53 -4.80 -2.77 2.47
CA TYR A 53 -3.84 -2.93 1.38
C TYR A 53 -2.72 -1.90 1.45
N VAL A 54 -1.58 -2.23 0.84
CA VAL A 54 -0.41 -1.37 0.65
C VAL A 54 -0.14 -1.32 -0.86
N LYS A 55 0.11 -0.14 -1.43
CA LYS A 55 0.45 0.06 -2.85
C LYS A 55 1.76 0.82 -2.95
N LEU A 56 2.57 0.41 -3.91
CA LEU A 56 3.79 1.10 -4.31
C LEU A 56 3.55 1.70 -5.70
N ARG A 57 3.62 3.02 -5.80
CA ARG A 57 3.51 3.78 -7.04
C ARG A 57 4.87 4.33 -7.45
N CYS A 58 5.11 4.39 -8.75
CA CYS A 58 6.23 5.09 -9.35
C CYS A 58 5.70 6.07 -10.39
N ASN A 59 6.00 7.36 -10.23
CA ASN A 59 5.51 8.46 -11.07
C ASN A 59 3.99 8.40 -11.32
N GLY A 60 3.21 8.12 -10.28
CA GLY A 60 1.75 8.01 -10.36
C GLY A 60 1.21 6.70 -10.95
N LYS A 61 2.07 5.73 -11.30
CA LYS A 61 1.67 4.40 -11.76
C LYS A 61 1.82 3.38 -10.64
N ASP A 62 0.78 2.63 -10.33
CA ASP A 62 0.88 1.49 -9.41
C ASP A 62 1.80 0.41 -10.01
N VAL A 63 2.91 0.16 -9.32
CA VAL A 63 3.92 -0.85 -9.71
C VAL A 63 3.68 -2.15 -8.97
N GLU A 64 3.34 -2.05 -7.68
CA GLU A 64 3.15 -3.20 -6.80
C GLU A 64 2.03 -2.93 -5.79
N SER A 65 1.30 -3.98 -5.41
CA SER A 65 0.25 -3.89 -4.40
C SER A 65 0.22 -5.15 -3.54
N TRP A 66 0.00 -4.96 -2.25
CA TRP A 66 -0.23 -5.97 -1.23
C TRP A 66 -1.63 -5.79 -0.60
N PRO A 67 -2.36 -6.85 -0.21
CA PRO A 67 -2.04 -8.25 -0.46
C PRO A 67 -1.92 -8.46 -1.96
N GLN A 68 -0.96 -9.30 -2.38
CA GLN A 68 -0.89 -9.68 -3.79
C GLN A 68 -2.28 -10.16 -4.14
N ALA A 69 -2.93 -9.54 -5.13
CA ALA A 69 -4.19 -10.01 -5.64
C ALA A 69 -3.90 -11.40 -6.20
N THR A 70 -3.98 -12.41 -5.34
CA THR A 70 -3.90 -13.81 -5.69
C THR A 70 -5.14 -14.02 -6.53
N GLY A 71 -4.98 -13.84 -7.85
CA GLY A 71 -5.98 -14.07 -8.87
C GLY A 71 -6.34 -15.55 -8.97
N TRP A 72 -6.71 -16.17 -7.84
CA TRP A 72 -7.41 -17.44 -7.79
C TRP A 72 -8.87 -17.12 -7.60
N THR A 73 -9.48 -16.61 -8.66
CA THR A 73 -10.84 -17.07 -8.97
C THR A 73 -10.72 -18.55 -9.29
N VAL A 74 -11.14 -19.40 -8.35
CA VAL A 74 -11.51 -20.80 -8.59
C VAL A 74 -13.01 -20.95 -8.48
#